data_AF-X1BA86-F1
#
_entry.id   AF-X1BA86-F1
#
_cell.length_a   1.000
_cell.length_b   1.000
_cell.length_c   1.000
_cell.angle_alpha   90.00
_cell.angle_beta   90.00
_cell.angle_gamma   90.00
#
_symmetry.space_group_name_H-M   'P 1'
#
loop_
_entity.id
_entity.type
_entity.pdbx_description
1 polymer ?
#
loop_
_entity_poly.entity_id
_entity_poly.type
_entity_poly.pdbx_seq_one_letter_code
_entity_poly.pdbx_strand_id
1 'polypeptide(L)' 'MEKVCILGMGYIGMPTACMLANNGYEVIGVEIDSEI' A
#
# COMPACT_ATOMS: atom_id res chain seq x y z
N MET A 1 -16.29 -5.09 2.05
CA MET A 1 -15.07 -4.27 2.14
C MET A 1 -14.00 -5.03 1.40
N GLU A 2 -13.48 -4.48 0.31
CA GLU A 2 -12.46 -5.17 -0.49
C GLU A 2 -11.08 -4.93 0.12
N LYS A 3 -10.28 -6.00 0.22
CA LYS A 3 -8.90 -5.94 0.68
C LYS A 3 -7.96 -5.75 -0.48
N VAL A 4 -7.11 -4.73 -0.42
CA VAL A 4 -6.11 -4.42 -1.45
C VAL A 4 -4.72 -4.58 -0.87
N CYS A 5 -3.90 -5.41 -1.51
CA CYS A 5 -2.48 -5.54 -1.19
C CYS A 5 -1.64 -4.76 -2.21
N ILE A 6 -0.74 -3.92 -1.73
CA ILE A 6 0.19 -3.14 -2.56
C ILE A 6 1.60 -3.61 -2.25
N LEU A 7 2.29 -4.08 -3.29
CA LEU A 7 3.69 -4.49 -3.23
C LEU A 7 4.58 -3.35 -3.73
N GLY A 8 5.53 -2.93 -2.91
CA GLY A 8 6.36 -1.74 -3.10
C GLY A 8 5.68 -0.49 -2.58
N MET A 9 6.29 0.17 -1.61
CA MET A 9 5.87 1.42 -0.95
C MET A 9 6.78 2.59 -1.33
N GLY A 10 7.31 2.58 -2.56
CA GLY A 10 8.00 3.73 -3.13
C GLY A 10 7.06 4.90 -3.48
N TYR A 11 7.58 5.85 -4.26
CA TYR A 11 6.89 7.08 -4.66
C TYR A 11 5.49 6.86 -5.28
N ILE A 12 5.24 5.71 -5.92
CA ILE A 12 3.93 5.39 -6.49
C ILE A 12 3.07 4.59 -5.52
N GLY A 13 3.63 3.56 -4.90
CA GLY A 13 2.88 2.62 -4.08
C GLY A 13 2.29 3.27 -2.84
N MET A 14 3.06 4.12 -2.16
CA MET A 14 2.62 4.77 -0.93
C MET A 14 1.46 5.76 -1.12
N PRO A 15 1.51 6.74 -2.05
CA PRO A 15 0.36 7.61 -2.28
C PRO A 15 -0.86 6.85 -2.84
N THR A 16 -0.64 5.79 -3.62
CA THR A 16 -1.74 4.92 -4.09
C THR A 16 -2.41 4.21 -2.92
N ALA A 17 -1.63 3.67 -1.97
CA ALA A 17 -2.13 3.06 -0.74
C ALA A 17 -2.99 4.04 0.06
N CYS A 18 -2.50 5.25 0.28
CA CYS A 18 -3.22 6.30 1.00
C CYS A 18 -4.52 6.68 0.29
N MET A 19 -4.49 6.85 -1.04
CA MET A 19 -5.68 7.16 -1.82
C MET A 19 -6.75 6.08 -1.66
N LEU A 20 -6.37 4.81 -1.76
CA LEU A 20 -7.30 3.68 -1.62
C LEU A 20 -7.85 3.57 -0.19
N ALA A 21 -7.02 3.73 0.83
CA ALA A 21 -7.47 3.74 2.22
C ALA A 21 -8.47 4.88 2.47
N ASN A 22 -8.22 6.07 1.93
CA ASN A 22 -9.13 7.22 2.03
C ASN A 22 -10.48 6.99 1.32
N ASN A 23 -10.52 6.12 0.30
CA ASN A 23 -11.74 5.74 -0.40
C ASN A 23 -12.46 4.53 0.25
N GLY A 24 -12.04 4.09 1.43
CA GLY A 24 -12.74 3.06 2.21
C GLY A 24 -12.32 1.62 1.90
N TYR A 25 -11.22 1.42 1.17
CA TYR A 25 -10.61 0.11 0.99
C TYR A 25 -9.77 -0.28 2.21
N GLU A 26 -9.74 -1.57 2.55
CA GLU A 26 -8.81 -2.09 3.55
C GLU A 26 -7.47 -2.38 2.85
N VAL A 27 -6.44 -1.58 3.15
CA VAL A 27 -5.16 -1.63 2.43
C VAL A 27 -4.07 -2.27 3.29
N ILE A 28 -3.32 -3.19 2.69
CA ILE A 28 -2.09 -3.76 3.23
C ILE A 28 -0.93 -3.34 2.31
N GLY A 29 0.01 -2.57 2.84
CA GLY A 29 1.25 -2.21 2.13
C GLY A 29 2.39 -3.15 2.51
N VAL A 30 3.16 -3.60 1.52
CA VAL A 30 4.34 -4.46 1.70
C VAL A 30 5.52 -3.82 0.97
N GLU A 31 6.65 -3.67 1.66
CA GLU A 31 7.91 -3.21 1.09
C GLU A 31 9.01 -4.20 1.50
N ILE A 32 10.05 -4.33 0.68
CA ILE A 32 11.21 -5.13 1.05
C ILE A 32 12.03 -4.35 2.08
N ASP A 33 12.45 -5.03 3.14
CA ASP A 33 13.52 -4.50 3.98
C ASP A 33 14.83 -4.79 3.26
N SER A 34 15.48 -3.75 2.73
CA SER A 34 16.75 -3.89 2.00
C SER A 34 17.97 -3.97 2.92
N GLU A 35 17.79 -3.90 4.25
CA GLU A 35 18.85 -4.09 5.23
C GLU A 35 19.02 -5.55 5.70
N ILE A 36 18.20 -6.48 5.20
CA ILE A 36 18.23 -7.93 5.55
C ILE A 36 18.35 -8.81 4.31
#